data_AF-A0A2T7HFZ9-F1
#
_entry.id   AF-A0A2T7HFZ9-F1
#
_cell.length_a   1.000
_cell.length_b   1.000
_cell.length_c   1.000
_cell.angle_alpha   90.00
_cell.angle_beta   90.00
_cell.angle_gamma   90.00
#
_symmetry.space_group_name_H-M   'P 1'
#
loop_
_entity.id
_entity.type
_entity.pdbx_description
1 polymer ?
#
loop_
_entity_poly.entity_id
_entity_poly.type
_entity_poly.pdbx_seq_one_letter_code
_entity_poly.pdbx_strand_id
1 'polypeptide(L)'
;MPSGPIIVTSPTTRSGTTLLQRLITSSENGICYGEFTGRRLTELCDFAHRELLHLQNNEARHKFEWENILAGNVDYWMVGLDLPGDFARHALTGAVHFYRQHHDEATKAIGKEVWAAKVPKLAFPQVVKMADLIADLRCIYIYRNVFDVIKSQKSKNWLTSRQKLIEACQEWQANTEVVAVLKKNGFRNLPAMLHVVRYEDLTGDLDRNIRDIEAFSGLRGIRADVADTKINTWKPNSANDMTPAVSYQEPAQLTDDEIEVVNRICGPRMQDLYPEFMC
;
A
#
# COMPACT_ATOMS: atom_id res chain seq x y z
N MET A 1 10.01 -16.83 14.12
CA MET A 1 10.77 -15.74 13.47
C MET A 1 10.02 -14.45 13.71
N PRO A 2 10.69 -13.30 13.96
CA PRO A 2 10.00 -12.01 14.02
C PRO A 2 9.28 -11.77 12.68
N SER A 3 8.05 -11.28 12.75
CA SER A 3 7.25 -10.92 11.58
C SER A 3 7.80 -9.64 10.96
N GLY A 4 8.09 -9.65 9.65
CA GLY A 4 8.43 -8.44 8.90
C GLY A 4 7.26 -7.45 8.81
N PRO A 5 7.53 -6.23 8.34
CA PRO A 5 6.52 -5.16 8.28
C PRO A 5 5.41 -5.47 7.28
N ILE A 6 4.23 -4.89 7.53
CA ILE A 6 3.05 -5.09 6.68
C ILE A 6 2.68 -3.78 5.98
N ILE A 7 2.51 -3.80 4.67
CA ILE A 7 1.87 -2.70 3.94
C ILE A 7 0.41 -3.04 3.70
N VAL A 8 -0.49 -2.13 4.09
CA VAL A 8 -1.92 -2.23 3.78
C VAL A 8 -2.22 -1.25 2.66
N THR A 9 -2.53 -1.75 1.47
CA THR A 9 -2.85 -0.91 0.30
C THR A 9 -4.17 -1.31 -0.34
N SER A 10 -4.62 -0.50 -1.29
CA SER A 10 -5.81 -0.71 -2.09
C SER A 10 -5.70 -0.03 -3.46
N PRO A 11 -6.52 -0.42 -4.45
CA PRO A 11 -6.49 0.19 -5.77
C PRO A 11 -6.70 1.71 -5.75
N THR A 12 -7.57 2.15 -4.86
CA THR A 12 -7.86 3.55 -4.59
C THR A 12 -8.32 3.72 -3.15
N THR A 13 -8.49 4.96 -2.70
CA THR A 13 -9.09 5.27 -1.40
C THR A 13 -10.51 4.73 -1.32
N ARG A 14 -11.06 4.60 -0.10
CA ARG A 14 -12.45 4.12 0.14
C ARG A 14 -12.69 2.63 -0.12
N SER A 15 -11.62 1.85 -0.27
CA SER A 15 -11.69 0.38 -0.42
C SER A 15 -11.63 -0.39 0.91
N GLY A 16 -11.67 0.28 2.07
CA GLY A 16 -11.66 -0.38 3.39
C GLY A 16 -10.30 -0.46 4.09
N THR A 17 -9.26 0.22 3.60
CA THR A 17 -7.94 0.25 4.25
C THR A 17 -7.97 0.82 5.68
N THR A 18 -8.89 1.74 5.99
CA THR A 18 -9.10 2.23 7.36
C THR A 18 -9.73 1.17 8.28
N LEU A 19 -10.59 0.29 7.76
CA LEU A 19 -11.12 -0.84 8.54
C LEU A 19 -9.98 -1.79 8.89
N LEU A 20 -9.16 -2.17 7.91
CA LEU A 20 -7.98 -2.99 8.14
C LEU A 20 -6.99 -2.34 9.12
N GLN A 21 -6.74 -1.04 9.00
CA GLN A 21 -5.90 -0.31 9.95
C GLN A 21 -6.41 -0.47 11.39
N ARG A 22 -7.73 -0.35 11.60
CA ARG A 22 -8.35 -0.50 12.92
C ARG A 22 -8.30 -1.94 13.43
N LEU A 23 -8.57 -2.92 12.57
CA LEU A 23 -8.47 -4.36 12.91
C LEU A 23 -7.04 -4.73 13.31
N ILE A 24 -6.04 -4.34 12.51
CA ILE A 24 -4.63 -4.60 12.83
C ILE A 24 -4.24 -3.91 14.15
N THR A 25 -4.70 -2.68 14.37
CA THR A 25 -4.37 -1.93 15.61
C THR A 25 -5.08 -2.48 16.84
N SER A 26 -6.20 -3.21 16.67
CA SER A 26 -6.89 -3.87 17.78
C SER A 26 -6.27 -5.18 18.20
N SER A 27 -5.40 -5.76 17.37
CA SER A 27 -4.63 -6.96 17.72
C SER A 27 -3.80 -6.77 19.00
N GLU A 28 -3.56 -7.87 19.69
CA GLU A 28 -2.77 -7.89 20.93
C GLU A 28 -1.32 -7.46 20.66
N ASN A 29 -0.73 -7.95 19.57
CA ASN A 29 0.69 -7.78 19.27
C ASN A 29 1.00 -6.81 18.12
N GLY A 30 0.00 -6.23 17.45
CA GLY A 30 0.20 -5.37 16.29
C GLY A 30 -0.23 -3.91 16.45
N ILE A 31 0.30 -3.05 15.58
CA ILE A 31 -0.15 -1.67 15.34
C ILE A 31 -0.16 -1.36 13.84
N CYS A 32 -1.12 -0.58 13.35
CA CYS A 32 -1.09 -0.06 11.99
C CYS A 32 -0.95 1.46 11.97
N TYR A 33 0.25 1.92 11.60
CA TYR A 33 0.55 3.33 11.41
C TYR A 33 -0.19 3.92 10.20
N GLY A 34 -0.40 5.24 10.26
CA GLY A 34 -1.11 5.99 9.22
C GLY A 34 -0.32 6.18 7.93
N GLU A 35 -0.93 6.96 7.02
CA GLU A 35 -0.47 7.11 5.63
C GLU A 35 0.93 7.67 5.48
N PHE A 36 1.34 8.57 6.37
CA PHE A 36 2.66 9.19 6.28
C PHE A 36 3.81 8.21 6.51
N THR A 37 3.65 7.25 7.41
CA THR A 37 4.68 6.24 7.70
C THR A 37 4.95 5.39 6.47
N GLY A 38 3.90 4.87 5.85
CA GLY A 38 4.04 4.01 4.68
C GLY A 38 4.45 4.79 3.44
N ARG A 39 3.93 6.02 3.23
CA ARG A 39 4.35 6.87 2.10
C ARG A 39 5.85 7.17 2.13
N ARG A 40 6.40 7.54 3.28
CA ARG A 40 7.85 7.80 3.43
C ARG A 40 8.69 6.56 3.13
N LEU A 41 8.24 5.39 3.60
CA LEU A 41 8.93 4.13 3.31
C LEU A 41 8.88 3.80 1.81
N THR A 42 7.71 3.96 1.18
CA THR A 42 7.56 3.78 -0.27
C THR A 42 8.47 4.73 -1.04
N GLU A 43 8.46 6.02 -0.73
CA GLU A 43 9.30 7.04 -1.38
C GLU A 43 10.79 6.71 -1.24
N LEU A 44 11.21 6.27 -0.05
CA LEU A 44 12.59 5.83 0.21
C LEU A 44 12.95 4.59 -0.61
N CYS A 45 12.07 3.60 -0.70
CA CYS A 45 12.29 2.40 -1.50
C CYS A 45 12.32 2.71 -3.00
N ASP A 46 11.41 3.56 -3.50
CA ASP A 46 11.38 3.99 -4.90
C ASP A 46 12.67 4.76 -5.26
N PHE A 47 13.13 5.65 -4.38
CA PHE A 47 14.42 6.33 -4.51
C PHE A 47 15.58 5.33 -4.56
N ALA A 48 15.72 4.49 -3.54
CA ALA A 48 16.80 3.53 -3.44
C ALA A 48 16.83 2.57 -4.64
N HIS A 49 15.68 2.03 -5.05
CA HIS A 49 15.58 1.15 -6.20
C HIS A 49 16.02 1.85 -7.50
N ARG A 50 15.63 3.10 -7.72
CA ARG A 50 16.05 3.86 -8.90
C ARG A 50 17.57 4.10 -8.90
N GLU A 51 18.14 4.51 -7.78
CA GLU A 51 19.58 4.77 -7.68
C GLU A 51 20.38 3.46 -7.81
N LEU A 52 19.89 2.35 -7.24
CA LEU A 52 20.50 1.02 -7.40
C LEU A 52 20.55 0.57 -8.86
N LEU A 53 19.47 0.79 -9.62
CA LEU A 53 19.48 0.54 -11.06
C LEU A 53 20.46 1.45 -11.80
N HIS A 54 20.58 2.72 -11.39
CA HIS A 54 21.55 3.63 -11.98
C HIS A 54 22.99 3.15 -11.73
N LEU A 55 23.32 2.74 -10.50
CA LEU A 55 24.62 2.17 -10.14
C LEU A 55 24.91 0.91 -10.95
N GLN A 56 23.96 -0.01 -11.05
CA GLN A 56 24.10 -1.24 -11.82
C GLN A 56 24.37 -0.97 -13.31
N ASN A 57 23.66 -0.03 -13.91
CA ASN A 57 23.84 0.32 -15.33
C ASN A 57 25.17 1.04 -15.63
N ASN A 58 25.84 1.61 -14.61
CA ASN A 58 27.08 2.37 -14.76
C ASN A 58 28.29 1.70 -14.10
N GLU A 59 28.17 0.44 -13.66
CA GLU A 59 29.23 -0.27 -12.91
C GLU A 59 30.57 -0.28 -13.65
N ALA A 60 30.58 -0.58 -14.95
CA ALA A 60 31.80 -0.59 -15.76
C ALA A 60 32.44 0.80 -15.87
N ARG A 61 31.63 1.86 -15.97
CA ARG A 61 32.11 3.24 -15.98
C ARG A 61 32.75 3.59 -14.64
N HIS A 62 32.06 3.33 -13.54
CA HIS A 62 32.57 3.65 -12.20
C HIS A 62 33.88 2.90 -11.92
N LYS A 63 33.99 1.64 -12.34
CA LYS A 63 35.24 0.88 -12.24
C LYS A 63 36.37 1.55 -13.02
N PHE A 64 36.12 1.95 -14.27
CA PHE A 64 37.11 2.63 -15.11
C PHE A 64 37.54 3.99 -14.53
N GLU A 65 36.61 4.77 -13.98
CA GLU A 65 36.90 6.06 -13.33
C GLU A 65 37.84 5.86 -12.13
N TRP A 66 37.55 4.89 -11.26
CA TRP A 66 38.42 4.57 -10.13
C TRP A 66 39.78 4.03 -10.55
N GLU A 67 39.87 3.20 -11.59
CA GLU A 67 41.15 2.72 -12.14
C GLU A 67 42.03 3.89 -12.62
N ASN A 68 41.46 4.89 -13.30
CA ASN A 68 42.18 6.08 -13.74
C ASN A 68 42.69 6.93 -12.56
N ILE A 69 41.83 7.16 -11.57
CA ILE A 69 42.17 7.97 -10.38
C ILE A 69 43.28 7.29 -9.58
N LEU A 70 43.18 5.98 -9.36
CA LEU A 70 44.20 5.21 -8.64
C LEU A 70 45.52 5.11 -9.41
N ALA A 71 45.50 5.23 -10.74
CA ALA A 71 46.68 5.37 -11.58
C ALA A 71 47.28 6.80 -11.58
N GLY A 72 46.67 7.74 -10.85
CA GLY A 72 47.13 9.14 -10.75
C GLY A 72 46.66 10.05 -11.88
N ASN A 73 45.75 9.59 -12.75
CA ASN A 73 45.20 10.39 -13.84
C ASN A 73 44.05 11.27 -13.34
N VAL A 74 44.40 12.47 -12.85
CA VAL A 74 43.44 13.45 -12.32
C VAL A 74 42.95 14.47 -13.36
N ASP A 75 43.53 14.48 -14.56
CA ASP A 75 43.12 15.35 -15.68
C ASP A 75 41.91 14.80 -16.46
N TYR A 76 41.41 13.64 -16.06
CA TYR A 76 40.25 12.97 -16.65
C TYR A 76 38.91 13.63 -16.24
N TRP A 77 37.90 13.58 -17.12
CA TRP A 77 36.56 14.11 -16.86
C TRP A 77 35.76 13.19 -15.91
N MET A 78 35.80 13.50 -14.61
CA MET A 78 35.26 12.66 -13.51
C MET A 78 33.84 13.01 -13.06
N VAL A 79 32.96 13.47 -13.95
CA VAL A 79 31.60 13.91 -13.54
C VAL A 79 30.75 12.78 -12.91
N GLY A 80 31.07 11.53 -13.22
CA GLY A 80 30.38 10.34 -12.71
C GLY A 80 31.00 9.70 -11.48
N LEU A 81 32.07 10.29 -10.92
CA LEU A 81 32.81 9.71 -9.81
C LEU A 81 31.93 9.63 -8.55
N ASP A 82 31.64 8.41 -8.14
CA ASP A 82 30.91 8.07 -6.91
C ASP A 82 31.80 7.24 -5.96
N LEU A 83 31.30 6.89 -4.77
CA LEU A 83 32.00 6.02 -3.82
C LEU A 83 32.49 4.72 -4.50
N PRO A 84 33.68 4.22 -4.13
CA PRO A 84 34.24 3.04 -4.77
C PRO A 84 33.45 1.77 -4.42
N GLY A 85 33.54 0.76 -5.29
CA GLY A 85 32.95 -0.55 -5.06
C GLY A 85 31.47 -0.50 -4.71
N ASP A 86 31.06 -1.26 -3.68
CA ASP A 86 29.67 -1.39 -3.29
C ASP A 86 29.20 -0.35 -2.25
N PHE A 87 30.02 0.64 -1.88
CA PHE A 87 29.67 1.57 -0.79
C PHE A 87 28.40 2.40 -1.08
N ALA A 88 28.20 2.85 -2.32
CA ALA A 88 26.98 3.55 -2.71
C ALA A 88 25.74 2.63 -2.59
N ARG A 89 25.86 1.37 -3.03
CA ARG A 89 24.80 0.35 -2.87
C ARG A 89 24.48 0.13 -1.39
N HIS A 90 25.50 -0.05 -0.55
CA HIS A 90 25.35 -0.25 0.89
C HIS A 90 24.69 0.96 1.57
N ALA A 91 25.01 2.18 1.17
CA ALA A 91 24.39 3.39 1.72
C ALA A 91 22.87 3.44 1.41
N LEU A 92 22.49 3.12 0.17
CA LEU A 92 21.10 3.11 -0.28
C LEU A 92 20.27 2.02 0.43
N THR A 93 20.77 0.78 0.45
CA THR A 93 20.09 -0.32 1.16
C THR A 93 20.09 -0.09 2.68
N GLY A 94 21.19 0.44 3.21
CA GLY A 94 21.35 0.80 4.61
C GLY A 94 20.32 1.83 5.08
N ALA A 95 20.00 2.83 4.26
CA ALA A 95 18.97 3.82 4.58
C ALA A 95 17.57 3.18 4.75
N VAL A 96 17.20 2.24 3.86
CA VAL A 96 15.93 1.49 3.96
C VAL A 96 15.90 0.64 5.23
N HIS A 97 16.99 -0.10 5.50
CA HIS A 97 17.09 -0.93 6.70
C HIS A 97 17.05 -0.10 7.98
N PHE A 98 17.71 1.06 8.02
CA PHE A 98 17.72 1.94 9.17
C PHE A 98 16.33 2.52 9.46
N TYR A 99 15.60 2.93 8.43
CA TYR A 99 14.21 3.39 8.57
C TYR A 99 13.32 2.29 9.14
N ARG A 100 13.41 1.07 8.59
CA ARG A 100 12.67 -0.09 9.09
C ARG A 100 13.03 -0.37 10.55
N GLN A 101 14.32 -0.44 10.89
CA GLN A 101 14.79 -0.73 12.24
C GLN A 101 14.20 0.23 13.28
N HIS A 102 14.13 1.53 12.98
CA HIS A 102 13.54 2.50 13.90
C HIS A 102 12.04 2.28 14.13
N HIS A 103 11.32 1.76 13.13
CA HIS A 103 9.93 1.36 13.32
C HIS A 103 9.81 0.08 14.13
N ASP A 104 10.70 -0.89 13.91
CA ASP A 104 10.78 -2.11 14.73
C ASP A 104 11.02 -1.75 16.22
N GLU A 105 11.95 -0.83 16.49
CA GLU A 105 12.27 -0.33 17.84
C GLU A 105 11.11 0.47 18.45
N ALA A 106 10.53 1.41 17.72
CA ALA A 106 9.40 2.21 18.19
C ALA A 106 8.15 1.34 18.48
N THR A 107 7.93 0.30 17.66
CA THR A 107 6.84 -0.67 17.85
C THR A 107 7.04 -1.47 19.13
N LYS A 108 8.27 -1.96 19.36
CA LYS A 108 8.63 -2.64 20.62
C LYS A 108 8.47 -1.73 21.84
N ALA A 109 8.85 -0.45 21.71
CA ALA A 109 8.75 0.52 22.80
C ALA A 109 7.31 0.76 23.28
N ILE A 110 6.30 0.53 22.43
CA ILE A 110 4.87 0.62 22.80
C ILE A 110 4.25 -0.75 23.14
N GLY A 111 5.07 -1.78 23.36
CA GLY A 111 4.62 -3.12 23.74
C GLY A 111 3.99 -3.92 22.60
N LYS A 112 4.32 -3.59 21.34
CA LYS A 112 3.87 -4.32 20.15
C LYS A 112 5.04 -5.05 19.50
N GLU A 113 4.75 -6.09 18.74
CA GLU A 113 5.72 -6.91 18.01
C GLU A 113 5.69 -6.65 16.51
N VAL A 114 4.49 -6.40 15.97
CA VAL A 114 4.24 -6.28 14.53
C VAL A 114 3.80 -4.87 14.22
N TRP A 115 4.35 -4.28 13.17
CA TRP A 115 3.81 -3.04 12.64
C TRP A 115 3.38 -3.17 11.19
N ALA A 116 2.33 -2.42 10.89
CA ALA A 116 1.82 -2.20 9.56
C ALA A 116 1.82 -0.71 9.23
N ALA A 117 1.81 -0.37 7.95
CA ALA A 117 1.57 0.98 7.47
C ALA A 117 0.52 0.98 6.36
N LYS A 118 -0.48 1.86 6.50
CA LYS A 118 -1.58 1.97 5.53
C LYS A 118 -1.21 2.94 4.42
N VAL A 119 -1.15 2.51 3.16
CA VAL A 119 -0.87 3.37 1.99
C VAL A 119 -1.87 3.06 0.87
N PRO A 120 -3.04 3.72 0.83
CA PRO A 120 -3.97 3.52 -0.28
C PRO A 120 -3.36 4.00 -1.61
N LYS A 121 -3.87 3.50 -2.74
CA LYS A 121 -3.44 3.86 -4.11
C LYS A 121 -2.02 3.41 -4.48
N LEU A 122 -1.39 2.54 -3.69
CA LEU A 122 -0.07 2.04 -4.02
C LEU A 122 -0.17 1.03 -5.17
N ALA A 123 0.49 1.34 -6.28
CA ALA A 123 0.52 0.44 -7.43
C ALA A 123 1.34 -0.82 -7.10
N PHE A 124 0.92 -1.97 -7.62
CA PHE A 124 1.60 -3.24 -7.31
C PHE A 124 3.10 -3.27 -7.68
N PRO A 125 3.57 -2.66 -8.80
CA PRO A 125 4.99 -2.55 -9.07
C PRO A 125 5.78 -1.84 -7.96
N GLN A 126 5.19 -0.87 -7.25
CA GLN A 126 5.85 -0.24 -6.10
C GLN A 126 5.96 -1.19 -4.91
N VAL A 127 4.94 -2.02 -4.67
CA VAL A 127 5.00 -3.08 -3.66
C VAL A 127 6.14 -4.07 -3.96
N VAL A 128 6.32 -4.44 -5.23
CA VAL A 128 7.42 -5.32 -5.67
C VAL A 128 8.77 -4.69 -5.37
N LYS A 129 9.00 -3.43 -5.77
CA LYS A 129 10.26 -2.73 -5.46
C LYS A 129 10.54 -2.65 -3.96
N MET A 130 9.51 -2.46 -3.15
CA MET A 130 9.66 -2.47 -1.69
C MET A 130 10.06 -3.86 -1.18
N ALA A 131 9.46 -4.93 -1.72
CA ALA A 131 9.79 -6.31 -1.36
C ALA A 131 11.22 -6.71 -1.79
N ASP A 132 11.74 -6.14 -2.88
CA ASP A 132 13.14 -6.34 -3.30
C ASP A 132 14.14 -5.75 -2.29
N LEU A 133 13.75 -4.72 -1.55
CA LEU A 133 14.60 -4.04 -0.55
C LEU A 133 14.31 -4.48 0.89
N ILE A 134 13.15 -5.10 1.13
CA ILE A 134 12.69 -5.56 2.45
C ILE A 134 12.22 -7.01 2.31
N ALA A 135 13.15 -7.94 2.49
CA ALA A 135 12.95 -9.35 2.14
C ALA A 135 11.78 -10.05 2.85
N ASP A 136 11.40 -9.58 4.04
CA ASP A 136 10.30 -10.10 4.85
C ASP A 136 9.05 -9.20 4.83
N LEU A 137 8.97 -8.27 3.87
CA LEU A 137 7.80 -7.43 3.66
C LEU A 137 6.57 -8.29 3.35
N ARG A 138 5.45 -7.95 3.98
CA ARG A 138 4.13 -8.47 3.65
C ARG A 138 3.23 -7.36 3.14
N CYS A 139 2.28 -7.70 2.29
CA CYS A 139 1.32 -6.78 1.71
C CYS A 139 -0.08 -7.37 1.86
N ILE A 140 -0.96 -6.62 2.52
CA ILE A 140 -2.40 -6.87 2.50
C ILE A 140 -3.02 -5.90 1.49
N TYR A 141 -3.49 -6.44 0.37
CA TYR A 141 -4.06 -5.70 -0.74
C TYR A 141 -5.58 -5.81 -0.73
N ILE A 142 -6.27 -4.78 -0.23
CA ILE A 142 -7.73 -4.77 -0.15
C ILE A 142 -8.36 -4.07 -1.36
N TYR A 143 -9.31 -4.72 -2.01
CA TYR A 143 -10.07 -4.14 -3.13
C TYR A 143 -11.57 -4.21 -2.85
N ARG A 144 -12.33 -3.30 -3.48
CA ARG A 144 -13.76 -3.13 -3.28
C ARG A 144 -14.46 -2.84 -4.61
N ASN A 145 -15.74 -3.19 -4.71
CA ASN A 145 -16.61 -2.83 -5.82
C ASN A 145 -16.48 -1.33 -6.15
N VAL A 146 -16.24 -1.01 -7.43
CA VAL A 146 -15.99 0.37 -7.88
C VAL A 146 -17.18 1.29 -7.64
N PHE A 147 -18.41 0.81 -7.77
CA PHE A 147 -19.60 1.65 -7.56
C PHE A 147 -19.65 2.14 -6.12
N ASP A 148 -19.41 1.26 -5.15
CA ASP A 148 -19.36 1.61 -3.74
C ASP A 148 -18.22 2.59 -3.41
N VAL A 149 -17.06 2.39 -4.05
CA VAL A 149 -15.92 3.30 -3.94
C VAL A 149 -16.31 4.69 -4.43
N ILE A 150 -16.86 4.81 -5.65
CA ILE A 150 -17.25 6.08 -6.25
C ILE A 150 -18.36 6.75 -5.42
N LYS A 151 -19.38 6.01 -4.98
CA LYS A 151 -20.43 6.53 -4.06
C LYS A 151 -19.82 7.11 -2.79
N SER A 152 -18.83 6.44 -2.21
CA SER A 152 -18.14 6.92 -1.01
C SER A 152 -17.20 8.11 -1.28
N GLN A 153 -16.56 8.20 -2.45
CA GLN A 153 -15.73 9.35 -2.81
C GLN A 153 -16.60 10.59 -3.11
N LYS A 154 -17.76 10.37 -3.76
CA LYS A 154 -18.75 11.41 -4.05
C LYS A 154 -19.29 12.05 -2.79
N SER A 155 -19.65 11.27 -1.76
CA SER A 155 -20.12 11.87 -0.50
C SER A 155 -19.05 12.74 0.18
N LYS A 156 -17.77 12.47 -0.06
CA LYS A 156 -16.65 13.30 0.42
C LYS A 156 -16.38 14.55 -0.43
N ASN A 157 -17.19 14.83 -1.45
CA ASN A 157 -16.96 15.89 -2.44
C ASN A 157 -15.60 15.77 -3.14
N TRP A 158 -15.07 14.54 -3.32
CA TRP A 158 -13.80 14.33 -4.03
C TRP A 158 -13.99 14.25 -5.55
N LEU A 159 -15.22 13.97 -6.00
CA LEU A 159 -15.59 13.87 -7.40
C LEU A 159 -16.33 15.15 -7.80
N THR A 160 -15.59 16.26 -7.91
CA THR A 160 -16.16 17.60 -8.18
C THR A 160 -16.45 17.87 -9.65
N SER A 161 -16.06 16.95 -10.55
CA SER A 161 -16.27 17.08 -12.00
C SER A 161 -16.26 15.71 -12.67
N ARG A 162 -16.76 15.64 -13.91
CA ARG A 162 -16.69 14.44 -14.75
C ARG A 162 -15.24 13.98 -14.97
N GLN A 163 -14.30 14.90 -15.09
CA GLN A 163 -12.88 14.58 -15.23
C GLN A 163 -12.33 13.88 -13.98
N LYS A 164 -12.70 14.34 -12.77
CA LYS A 164 -12.30 13.70 -11.51
C LYS A 164 -12.89 12.29 -11.36
N LEU A 165 -14.12 12.08 -11.82
CA LEU A 165 -14.71 10.75 -11.88
C LEU A 165 -13.94 9.82 -12.83
N ILE A 166 -13.58 10.31 -14.02
CA ILE A 166 -12.78 9.56 -15.00
C ILE A 166 -11.43 9.17 -14.40
N GLU A 167 -10.71 10.11 -13.78
CA GLU A 167 -9.43 9.85 -13.10
C GLU A 167 -9.56 8.79 -12.01
N ALA A 168 -10.61 8.87 -11.18
CA ALA A 168 -10.86 7.87 -10.12
C ALA A 168 -11.14 6.47 -10.70
N CYS A 169 -11.91 6.38 -11.78
CA CYS A 169 -12.20 5.13 -12.48
C CYS A 169 -10.92 4.52 -13.10
N GLN A 170 -10.10 5.35 -13.75
CA GLN A 170 -8.84 4.92 -14.34
C GLN A 170 -7.84 4.44 -13.28
N GLU A 171 -7.74 5.14 -12.14
CA GLU A 171 -6.90 4.71 -11.02
C GLU A 171 -7.35 3.35 -10.46
N TRP A 172 -8.66 3.17 -10.24
CA TRP A 172 -9.20 1.89 -9.78
C TRP A 172 -8.94 0.77 -10.80
N GLN A 173 -9.18 1.02 -12.08
CA GLN A 173 -8.99 0.04 -13.16
C GLN A 173 -7.52 -0.39 -13.30
N ALA A 174 -6.60 0.57 -13.27
CA ALA A 174 -5.17 0.32 -13.40
C ALA A 174 -4.65 -0.49 -12.21
N ASN A 175 -5.00 -0.09 -10.99
CA ASN A 175 -4.46 -0.73 -9.80
C ASN A 175 -5.13 -2.08 -9.47
N THR A 176 -6.31 -2.37 -10.03
CA THR A 176 -6.95 -3.70 -9.90
C THR A 176 -6.42 -4.76 -10.86
N GLU A 177 -5.54 -4.42 -11.80
CA GLU A 177 -4.96 -5.37 -12.77
C GLU A 177 -4.34 -6.58 -12.09
N VAL A 178 -3.53 -6.36 -11.05
CA VAL A 178 -2.88 -7.47 -10.32
C VAL A 178 -3.90 -8.47 -9.79
N VAL A 179 -5.03 -7.99 -9.25
CA VAL A 179 -6.05 -8.85 -8.66
C VAL A 179 -6.76 -9.66 -9.74
N ALA A 180 -7.06 -9.04 -10.89
CA ALA A 180 -7.74 -9.73 -11.98
C ALA A 180 -6.85 -10.82 -12.62
N VAL A 181 -5.57 -10.53 -12.83
CA VAL A 181 -4.60 -11.51 -13.33
C VAL A 181 -4.46 -12.69 -12.37
N LEU A 182 -4.38 -12.43 -11.07
CA LEU A 182 -4.34 -13.49 -10.06
C LEU A 182 -5.63 -14.31 -10.03
N LYS A 183 -6.79 -13.65 -10.05
CA LYS A 183 -8.11 -14.32 -10.05
C LYS A 183 -8.32 -15.20 -11.28
N LYS A 184 -7.94 -14.74 -12.48
CA LYS A 184 -8.01 -15.52 -13.73
C LYS A 184 -7.22 -16.81 -13.66
N ASN A 185 -6.12 -16.83 -12.91
CA ASN A 185 -5.29 -18.01 -12.68
C ASN A 185 -5.66 -18.79 -11.41
N GLY A 186 -6.84 -18.52 -10.82
CA GLY A 186 -7.30 -19.16 -9.58
C GLY A 186 -6.34 -18.96 -8.41
N PHE A 187 -5.63 -17.82 -8.37
CA PHE A 187 -4.61 -17.48 -7.36
C PHE A 187 -3.44 -18.47 -7.24
N ARG A 188 -3.21 -19.35 -8.22
CA ARG A 188 -2.14 -20.38 -8.17
C ARG A 188 -0.73 -19.81 -8.04
N ASN A 189 -0.49 -18.61 -8.54
CA ASN A 189 0.81 -17.92 -8.50
C ASN A 189 0.78 -16.69 -7.58
N LEU A 190 0.00 -16.74 -6.50
CA LEU A 190 -0.03 -15.67 -5.51
C LEU A 190 1.35 -15.53 -4.84
N PRO A 191 2.03 -14.38 -4.93
CA PRO A 191 3.31 -14.19 -4.27
C PRO A 191 3.18 -14.38 -2.75
N ALA A 192 4.15 -15.04 -2.11
CA ALA A 192 4.11 -15.31 -0.67
C ALA A 192 4.02 -14.03 0.19
N MET A 193 4.50 -12.91 -0.32
CA MET A 193 4.40 -11.59 0.32
C MET A 193 3.00 -10.96 0.21
N LEU A 194 2.06 -11.52 -0.56
CA LEU A 194 0.78 -10.87 -0.89
C LEU A 194 -0.40 -11.65 -0.32
N HIS A 195 -1.25 -10.94 0.43
CA HIS A 195 -2.57 -11.41 0.83
C HIS A 195 -3.63 -10.47 0.23
N VAL A 196 -4.50 -11.01 -0.61
CA VAL A 196 -5.54 -10.24 -1.30
C VAL A 196 -6.85 -10.37 -0.52
N VAL A 197 -7.43 -9.22 -0.16
CA VAL A 197 -8.70 -9.16 0.58
C VAL A 197 -9.74 -8.50 -0.29
N ARG A 198 -10.86 -9.18 -0.51
CA ARG A 198 -12.05 -8.55 -1.06
C ARG A 198 -12.84 -7.92 0.07
N TYR A 199 -13.18 -6.64 -0.05
CA TYR A 199 -13.87 -5.90 1.00
C TYR A 199 -15.21 -6.53 1.38
N GLU A 200 -15.99 -6.95 0.38
CA GLU A 200 -17.30 -7.56 0.61
C GLU A 200 -17.17 -8.90 1.37
N ASP A 201 -16.16 -9.71 1.05
CA ASP A 201 -15.88 -10.97 1.75
C ASP A 201 -15.44 -10.70 3.19
N LEU A 202 -14.57 -9.70 3.41
CA LEU A 202 -14.14 -9.28 4.75
C LEU A 202 -15.33 -8.87 5.62
N THR A 203 -16.30 -8.14 5.07
CA THR A 203 -17.48 -7.71 5.82
C THR A 203 -18.57 -8.79 5.92
N GLY A 204 -18.59 -9.76 5.01
CA GLY A 204 -19.57 -10.85 4.99
C GLY A 204 -19.23 -12.02 5.91
N ASP A 205 -17.94 -12.31 6.08
CA ASP A 205 -17.43 -13.35 7.00
C ASP A 205 -16.17 -12.85 7.70
N LEU A 206 -16.38 -11.96 8.68
CA LEU A 206 -15.32 -11.24 9.35
C LEU A 206 -14.37 -12.16 10.11
N ASP A 207 -14.90 -13.13 10.85
CA ASP A 207 -14.10 -14.04 11.67
C ASP A 207 -13.17 -14.91 10.81
N ARG A 208 -13.66 -15.41 9.67
CA ARG A 208 -12.80 -16.15 8.73
C ARG A 208 -11.69 -15.27 8.19
N ASN A 209 -12.02 -14.08 7.70
CA ASN A 209 -11.01 -13.19 7.11
C ASN A 209 -10.00 -12.70 8.16
N ILE A 210 -10.41 -12.50 9.42
CA ILE A 210 -9.50 -12.22 10.52
C ILE A 210 -8.51 -13.37 10.71
N ARG A 211 -8.98 -14.62 10.78
CA ARG A 211 -8.09 -15.80 10.92
C ARG A 211 -7.08 -15.88 9.77
N ASP A 212 -7.52 -15.63 8.54
CA ASP A 212 -6.65 -15.66 7.36
C ASP A 212 -5.59 -14.53 7.42
N ILE A 213 -5.98 -13.33 7.86
CA ILE A 213 -5.06 -12.20 8.07
C ILE A 213 -4.05 -12.52 9.18
N GLU A 214 -4.47 -13.06 10.32
CA GLU A 214 -3.58 -13.44 11.43
C GLU A 214 -2.57 -14.51 11.00
N ALA A 215 -3.04 -15.56 10.31
CA ALA A 215 -2.19 -16.62 9.80
C ALA A 215 -1.14 -16.10 8.81
N PHE A 216 -1.52 -15.18 7.93
CA PHE A 216 -0.61 -14.57 6.96
C PHE A 216 0.41 -13.62 7.60
N SER A 217 -0.04 -12.79 8.53
CA SER A 217 0.71 -11.64 9.02
C SER A 217 1.51 -11.90 10.29
N GLY A 218 1.12 -12.90 11.10
CA GLY A 218 1.62 -13.10 12.46
C GLY A 218 0.98 -12.17 13.50
N LEU A 219 -0.05 -11.42 13.14
CA LEU A 219 -0.93 -10.73 14.10
C LEU A 219 -1.70 -11.76 14.94
N ARG A 220 -2.09 -11.38 16.15
CA ARG A 220 -2.83 -12.23 17.09
C ARG A 220 -3.87 -11.43 17.87
N GLY A 221 -5.01 -12.05 18.13
CA GLY A 221 -6.10 -11.46 18.92
C GLY A 221 -6.72 -10.23 18.26
N ILE A 222 -6.83 -10.20 16.92
CA ILE A 222 -7.57 -9.14 16.23
C ILE A 222 -9.02 -9.18 16.72
N ARG A 223 -9.51 -8.05 17.23
CA ARG A 223 -10.87 -7.98 17.76
C ARG A 223 -11.89 -7.65 16.66
N ALA A 224 -12.82 -8.58 16.43
CA ALA A 224 -13.87 -8.45 15.42
C ALA A 224 -14.87 -7.32 15.71
N ASP A 225 -15.15 -7.04 16.99
CA ASP A 225 -16.06 -5.97 17.47
C ASP A 225 -15.71 -4.58 16.91
N VAL A 226 -14.46 -4.37 16.51
CA VAL A 226 -14.01 -3.11 15.88
C VAL A 226 -14.74 -2.83 14.58
N ALA A 227 -15.19 -3.85 13.84
CA ALA A 227 -15.93 -3.67 12.61
C ALA A 227 -17.37 -3.17 12.82
N ASP A 228 -17.95 -3.38 14.01
CA ASP A 228 -19.33 -2.97 14.34
C ASP A 228 -19.50 -1.45 14.28
N THR A 229 -18.43 -0.72 14.60
CA THR A 229 -18.42 0.73 14.48
C THR A 229 -17.95 1.13 13.08
N LYS A 230 -18.84 1.70 12.26
CA LYS A 230 -18.46 2.27 10.97
C LYS A 230 -17.76 3.62 11.17
N ILE A 231 -16.53 3.74 10.66
CA ILE A 231 -15.75 4.99 10.70
C ILE A 231 -15.17 5.24 9.32
N ASN A 232 -15.44 6.43 8.77
CA ASN A 232 -14.95 6.77 7.44
C ASN A 232 -14.56 8.24 7.26
N THR A 233 -14.54 9.00 8.36
CA THR A 233 -14.18 10.41 8.40
C THR A 233 -13.60 10.75 9.77
N TRP A 234 -12.69 11.72 9.80
CA TRP A 234 -12.27 12.34 11.06
C TRP A 234 -13.13 13.59 11.31
N LYS A 235 -13.62 13.73 12.53
CA LYS A 235 -14.32 14.93 12.99
C LYS A 235 -14.02 15.12 14.50
N PRO A 236 -13.52 16.28 14.93
CA PRO A 236 -13.38 16.58 16.35
C PRO A 236 -14.77 16.84 16.94
N ASN A 237 -14.94 16.59 18.24
CA ASN A 237 -16.19 16.90 18.94
C ASN A 237 -16.57 18.38 18.85
N SER A 238 -15.59 19.28 18.93
CA SER A 238 -15.77 20.71 18.70
C SER A 238 -14.45 21.40 18.33
N ALA A 239 -14.48 22.70 18.01
CA ALA A 239 -13.26 23.48 17.79
C ALA A 239 -12.34 23.53 19.03
N ASN A 240 -12.90 23.37 20.23
CA ASN A 240 -12.17 23.40 21.50
C ASN A 240 -12.02 22.00 22.13
N ASP A 241 -12.56 20.96 21.50
CA ASP A 241 -12.46 19.56 21.94
C ASP A 241 -12.01 18.69 20.76
N MET A 242 -10.70 18.42 20.74
CA MET A 242 -10.04 17.61 19.72
C MET A 242 -10.22 16.10 19.94
N THR A 243 -11.01 15.69 20.94
CA THR A 243 -11.39 14.29 21.12
C THR A 243 -12.08 13.80 19.84
N PRO A 244 -11.61 12.69 19.24
CA PRO A 244 -12.16 12.21 17.99
C PRO A 244 -13.59 11.67 18.19
N ALA A 245 -14.55 12.26 17.48
CA ALA A 245 -15.90 11.73 17.43
C ALA A 245 -15.94 10.50 16.51
N VAL A 246 -16.69 9.46 16.91
CA VAL A 246 -17.07 8.39 15.97
C VAL A 246 -17.89 9.05 14.87
N SER A 247 -17.40 8.98 13.63
CA SER A 247 -18.02 9.70 12.53
C SER A 247 -18.04 8.86 11.26
N TYR A 248 -19.25 8.77 10.72
CA TYR A 248 -19.55 8.05 9.50
C TYR A 248 -20.42 8.93 8.61
N GLN A 249 -20.05 8.99 7.33
CA GLN A 249 -20.83 9.65 6.31
C GLN A 249 -21.31 8.61 5.32
N GLU A 250 -22.62 8.54 5.11
CA GLU A 250 -23.22 7.61 4.15
C GLU A 250 -22.69 7.86 2.72
N PRO A 251 -22.54 6.80 1.91
CA PRO A 251 -22.24 6.94 0.49
C PRO A 251 -23.33 7.74 -0.23
N ALA A 252 -22.95 8.58 -1.19
CA ALA A 252 -23.90 9.31 -2.02
C ALA A 252 -24.47 8.39 -3.11
N GLN A 253 -25.61 8.77 -3.70
CA GLN A 253 -26.10 8.09 -4.90
C GLN A 253 -25.38 8.61 -6.14
N LEU A 254 -25.19 7.74 -7.14
CA LEU A 254 -24.67 8.12 -8.44
C LEU A 254 -25.81 8.55 -9.36
N THR A 255 -25.56 9.51 -10.24
CA THR A 255 -26.47 9.82 -11.34
C THR A 255 -26.30 8.82 -12.49
N ASP A 256 -27.27 8.77 -13.40
CA ASP A 256 -27.19 7.88 -14.58
C ASP A 256 -25.94 8.16 -15.42
N ASP A 257 -25.62 9.44 -15.66
CA ASP A 257 -24.40 9.86 -16.35
C ASP A 257 -23.11 9.35 -15.67
N GLU A 258 -23.07 9.36 -14.34
CA GLU A 258 -21.90 8.88 -13.59
C GLU A 258 -21.81 7.35 -13.67
N ILE A 259 -22.95 6.65 -13.59
CA ILE A 259 -23.03 5.20 -13.78
C ILE A 259 -22.55 4.82 -15.18
N GLU A 260 -22.95 5.55 -16.22
CA GLU A 260 -22.49 5.33 -17.59
C GLU A 260 -20.96 5.47 -17.69
N VAL A 261 -20.37 6.50 -17.08
CA VAL A 261 -18.91 6.69 -17.06
C VAL A 261 -18.21 5.53 -16.35
N VAL A 262 -18.71 5.12 -15.18
CA VAL A 262 -18.15 4.00 -14.41
C VAL A 262 -18.24 2.72 -15.22
N ASN A 263 -19.38 2.40 -15.82
CA ASN A 263 -19.58 1.22 -16.66
C ASN A 263 -18.63 1.22 -17.87
N ARG A 264 -18.51 2.35 -18.55
CA ARG A 264 -17.66 2.47 -19.74
C ARG A 264 -16.18 2.21 -19.43
N ILE A 265 -15.68 2.69 -18.29
CA ILE A 265 -14.26 2.57 -17.93
C ILE A 265 -13.98 1.28 -17.17
N CYS A 266 -14.77 0.99 -16.14
CA CYS A 266 -14.53 -0.09 -15.19
C CYS A 266 -15.32 -1.36 -15.48
N GLY A 267 -16.33 -1.31 -16.37
CA GLY A 267 -17.22 -2.44 -16.68
C GLY A 267 -16.48 -3.73 -17.03
N PRO A 268 -15.48 -3.72 -17.94
CA PRO A 268 -14.71 -4.92 -18.26
C PRO A 268 -14.02 -5.53 -17.03
N ARG A 269 -13.40 -4.69 -16.19
CA ARG A 269 -12.75 -5.14 -14.95
C ARG A 269 -13.77 -5.61 -13.90
N MET A 270 -14.93 -4.99 -13.83
CA MET A 270 -16.03 -5.42 -12.97
C MET A 270 -16.54 -6.80 -13.39
N GLN A 271 -16.59 -7.12 -14.69
CA GLN A 271 -16.94 -8.46 -15.14
C GLN A 271 -15.91 -9.52 -14.67
N ASP A 272 -14.62 -9.19 -14.67
CA ASP A 272 -13.59 -10.09 -14.16
C ASP A 272 -13.67 -10.28 -12.63
N LEU A 273 -13.82 -9.18 -11.89
CA LEU A 273 -13.68 -9.18 -10.43
C LEU A 273 -14.99 -9.42 -9.68
N TYR A 274 -16.12 -9.04 -10.27
CA TYR A 274 -17.45 -8.92 -9.67
C TYR A 274 -18.56 -9.38 -10.65
N PRO A 275 -18.45 -10.56 -11.30
CA PRO A 275 -19.42 -11.00 -12.30
C PRO A 275 -20.86 -11.06 -11.78
N GLU A 276 -21.05 -11.33 -10.49
CA GLU A 276 -22.34 -11.38 -9.82
C GLU A 276 -23.08 -10.03 -9.73
N PHE A 277 -22.36 -8.92 -9.94
CA PHE A 277 -22.93 -7.57 -9.94
C PHE A 277 -23.15 -7.00 -11.35
N MET A 278 -22.93 -7.79 -12.40
CA MET A 278 -23.01 -7.38 -13.81
C MET A 278 -24.27 -7.91 -14.54
N CYS A 279 -25.33 -8.26 -13.79
CA CYS A 279 -26.63 -8.67 -14.34
C CYS A 279 -27.52 -7.47 -14.69
#